data_AF-D4XEK4-F1
#
_entry.id   AF-D4XEK4-F1
#
_cell.length_a   1.000
_cell.length_b   1.000
_cell.length_c   1.000
_cell.angle_alpha   90.00
_cell.angle_beta   90.00
_cell.angle_gamma   90.00
#
_symmetry.space_group_name_H-M   'P 1'
#
loop_
_entity.id
_entity.type
_entity.pdbx_description
1 polymer ?
#
loop_
_entity_poly.entity_id
_entity_poly.type
_entity_poly.pdbx_seq_one_letter_code
_entity_poly.pdbx_strand_id
1 'polypeptide(L)'
;MLTATLTPALADASGAAAAESDIQIPLHTLRGDARVWADRLLSVFSGKQIDGVEWSMKFSAAGLVGNRFMLGVQREHWRQLDVATLSQALAIPQPLWMRVLQDMEHARAMFFAYEPDDGAGTYRIYLEFMPTPEALRQHGVLPLGCGYKWHPATQREAAITAYRMRYLADRAAFDAHLAPRLAQLANPVLRQVAERIVAQACEQADPAGFMFLEVDEADTRRDSFTVTFRGADLPLRAFIPDLLRLAASMALAESEVLGFLLPDEPRSLYSLAAGAARDGHEFLTVYYD
;
A
#
# COMPACT_ATOMS: atom_id res chain seq x y z
N MET A 1 0.21 -25.20 -12.85
CA MET A 1 1.33 -24.25 -12.98
C MET A 1 0.77 -22.95 -13.51
N LEU A 2 0.43 -22.03 -12.61
CA LEU A 2 0.01 -20.65 -12.89
C LEU A 2 0.60 -19.81 -11.76
N THR A 3 1.68 -19.11 -12.06
CA THR A 3 2.37 -18.18 -11.17
C THR A 3 1.57 -16.88 -11.14
N ALA A 4 0.92 -16.58 -10.01
CA ALA A 4 0.25 -15.31 -9.79
C ALA A 4 1.29 -14.22 -9.48
N THR A 5 1.69 -13.50 -10.52
CA THR A 5 2.31 -12.17 -10.44
C THR A 5 1.33 -11.19 -9.79
N LEU A 6 1.87 -10.12 -9.18
CA LEU A 6 1.10 -8.91 -8.95
C LEU A 6 0.50 -8.53 -10.29
N THR A 7 -0.83 -8.43 -10.36
CA THR A 7 -1.56 -8.09 -11.57
C THR A 7 -0.96 -6.82 -12.17
N PRO A 8 -0.31 -6.89 -13.34
CA PRO A 8 -0.11 -5.70 -14.14
C PRO A 8 -1.49 -5.31 -14.69
N ALA A 9 -1.78 -4.02 -14.71
CA ALA A 9 -2.85 -3.50 -15.55
C ALA A 9 -2.67 -4.07 -16.96
N LEU A 10 -3.77 -4.55 -17.55
CA LEU A 10 -3.83 -5.13 -18.88
C LEU A 10 -3.11 -4.24 -19.90
N ALA A 11 -1.99 -4.73 -20.43
CA ALA A 11 -1.44 -4.29 -21.70
C ALA A 11 -1.33 -5.52 -22.61
N ASP A 12 -2.17 -5.55 -23.63
CA ASP A 12 -2.10 -6.54 -24.71
C ASP A 12 -0.71 -6.56 -25.32
N ALA A 13 -0.16 -7.77 -25.45
CA ALA A 13 1.11 -8.01 -26.10
C ALA A 13 0.97 -7.83 -27.62
N SER A 14 1.24 -6.62 -28.11
CA SER A 14 1.75 -6.41 -29.47
C SER A 14 3.13 -5.79 -29.36
N GLY A 15 4.13 -6.52 -29.87
CA GLY A 15 5.53 -6.11 -29.81
C GLY A 15 5.76 -4.70 -30.37
N ALA A 16 6.15 -3.80 -29.49
CA ALA A 16 6.78 -2.53 -29.81
C ALA A 16 7.84 -2.28 -28.73
N ALA A 17 9.02 -1.82 -29.14
CA ALA A 17 10.15 -1.54 -28.27
C ALA A 17 9.72 -0.73 -27.05
N ALA A 18 10.19 -1.13 -25.85
CA ALA A 18 9.97 -0.41 -24.61
C ALA A 18 10.56 1.00 -24.74
N ALA A 19 9.70 1.96 -25.08
CA ALA A 19 9.98 3.37 -24.92
C ALA A 19 10.11 3.64 -23.42
N GLU A 20 11.14 4.41 -23.03
CA GLU A 20 11.27 4.96 -21.68
C GLU A 20 9.99 5.71 -21.33
N SER A 21 9.07 5.07 -20.62
CA SER A 21 7.89 5.72 -20.08
C SER A 21 8.32 6.44 -18.82
N ASP A 22 8.51 7.75 -18.90
CA ASP A 22 8.67 8.61 -17.73
C ASP A 22 7.46 8.40 -16.81
N ILE A 23 7.71 7.89 -15.61
CA ILE A 23 6.67 7.62 -14.62
C ILE A 23 6.18 8.96 -14.09
N GLN A 24 5.00 9.38 -14.55
CA GLN A 24 4.33 10.55 -14.01
C GLN A 24 3.63 10.18 -12.72
N ILE A 25 4.28 10.49 -11.59
CA ILE A 25 3.59 10.47 -10.29
C ILE A 25 2.93 11.83 -10.08
N PRO A 26 1.59 11.90 -10.02
CA PRO A 26 0.87 13.12 -9.67
C PRO A 26 1.20 13.51 -8.21
N LEU A 27 2.20 14.38 -8.06
CA LEU A 27 2.61 14.99 -6.80
C LEU A 27 2.15 16.46 -6.75
N HIS A 28 1.00 16.74 -7.36
CA HIS A 28 0.53 18.09 -7.68
C HIS A 28 0.19 18.94 -6.46
N THR A 29 -0.03 18.34 -5.29
CA THR A 29 -0.23 19.08 -4.03
C THR A 29 1.02 19.09 -3.12
N LEU A 30 2.07 18.33 -3.40
CA LEU A 30 3.32 18.41 -2.61
C LEU A 30 4.09 19.70 -2.87
N ARG A 31 4.56 20.34 -1.79
CA ARG A 31 5.36 21.56 -1.81
C ARG A 31 6.50 21.46 -0.78
N GLY A 32 7.48 22.36 -0.88
CA GLY A 32 8.56 22.47 0.09
C GLY A 32 9.36 21.18 0.27
N ASP A 33 9.76 20.90 1.50
CA ASP A 33 10.60 19.74 1.85
C ASP A 33 9.95 18.41 1.44
N ALA A 34 8.64 18.27 1.64
CA ALA A 34 7.93 17.05 1.25
C ALA A 34 8.08 16.75 -0.25
N ARG A 35 8.06 17.78 -1.10
CA ARG A 35 8.31 17.62 -2.54
C ARG A 35 9.75 17.20 -2.82
N VAL A 36 10.73 17.81 -2.15
CA VAL A 36 12.16 17.49 -2.31
C VAL A 36 12.43 16.01 -2.00
N TRP A 37 11.85 15.48 -0.92
CA TRP A 37 12.02 14.08 -0.56
C TRP A 37 11.28 13.15 -1.54
N ALA A 38 10.06 13.48 -1.95
CA ALA A 38 9.38 12.70 -3.00
C ALA A 38 10.23 12.61 -4.29
N ASP A 39 10.74 13.75 -4.79
CA ASP A 39 11.58 13.80 -5.99
C ASP A 39 12.90 13.05 -5.79
N ARG A 40 13.48 13.08 -4.59
CA ARG A 40 14.69 12.32 -4.26
C ARG A 40 14.45 10.81 -4.39
N LEU A 41 13.35 10.28 -3.87
CA LEU A 41 12.99 8.87 -4.08
C LEU A 41 12.85 8.59 -5.58
N LEU A 42 12.11 9.42 -6.31
CA LEU A 42 11.89 9.22 -7.75
C LEU A 42 13.18 9.21 -8.56
N SER A 43 14.12 10.10 -8.26
CA SER A 43 15.40 10.18 -8.96
C SER A 43 16.24 8.90 -8.85
N VAL A 44 16.08 8.14 -7.76
CA VAL A 44 16.73 6.82 -7.61
C VAL A 44 16.24 5.83 -8.65
N PHE A 45 15.03 6.00 -9.18
CA PHE A 45 14.44 5.10 -10.19
C PHE A 45 14.44 5.69 -11.60
N SER A 46 14.99 6.90 -11.80
CA SER A 46 15.14 7.49 -13.13
C SER A 46 15.92 6.55 -14.06
N GLY A 47 15.35 6.25 -15.22
CA GLY A 47 15.92 5.34 -16.23
C GLY A 47 15.99 3.87 -15.82
N LYS A 48 15.23 3.43 -14.81
CA LYS A 48 15.19 2.04 -14.33
C LYS A 48 13.80 1.45 -14.56
N GLN A 49 13.75 0.13 -14.76
CA GLN A 49 12.49 -0.61 -14.84
C GLN A 49 11.74 -0.53 -13.51
N ILE A 50 10.48 -0.11 -13.57
CA ILE A 50 9.51 -0.18 -12.48
C ILE A 50 8.36 -1.07 -12.96
N ASP A 51 7.98 -2.03 -12.13
CA ASP A 51 6.99 -3.05 -12.48
C ASP A 51 5.58 -2.69 -12.03
N GLY A 52 5.44 -1.68 -11.17
CA GLY A 52 4.15 -1.15 -10.75
C GLY A 52 4.29 0.14 -9.97
N VAL A 53 3.26 0.97 -10.06
CA VAL A 53 3.08 2.15 -9.23
C VAL A 53 1.74 2.01 -8.53
N GLU A 54 1.74 2.32 -7.24
CA GLU A 54 0.54 2.30 -6.41
C GLU A 54 0.39 3.66 -5.75
N TRP A 55 -0.84 4.15 -5.70
CA TRP A 55 -1.22 5.35 -4.96
C TRP A 55 -2.12 4.99 -3.81
N SER A 56 -2.10 5.83 -2.77
CA SER A 56 -3.01 5.64 -1.66
C SER A 56 -3.33 6.93 -0.93
N MET A 57 -4.43 6.88 -0.21
CA MET A 57 -4.90 7.98 0.62
C MET A 57 -5.37 7.45 1.96
N LYS A 58 -4.85 8.05 3.03
CA LYS A 58 -5.17 7.66 4.40
C LYS A 58 -6.02 8.74 5.07
N PHE A 59 -7.17 8.33 5.59
CA PHE A 59 -8.08 9.11 6.41
C PHE A 59 -7.89 8.71 7.87
N SER A 60 -7.62 9.65 8.76
CA SER A 60 -7.70 9.43 10.20
C SER A 60 -8.09 10.71 10.92
N ALA A 61 -8.38 10.61 12.23
CA ALA A 61 -8.60 11.78 13.08
C ALA A 61 -7.37 12.72 13.18
N ALA A 62 -6.17 12.22 12.85
CA ALA A 62 -4.95 13.02 12.82
C ALA A 62 -4.80 13.83 11.53
N GLY A 63 -5.58 13.54 10.49
CA GLY A 63 -5.52 14.25 9.22
C GLY A 63 -5.75 13.36 8.00
N LEU A 64 -5.76 14.02 6.84
CA LEU A 64 -5.73 13.38 5.53
C LEU A 64 -4.28 13.29 5.05
N VAL A 65 -3.83 12.10 4.69
CA VAL A 65 -2.51 11.89 4.08
C VAL A 65 -2.69 11.36 2.66
N GLY A 66 -2.60 12.27 1.69
CA GLY A 66 -2.56 11.98 0.25
C GLY A 66 -1.14 12.00 -0.32
N ASN A 67 -0.99 11.96 -1.65
CA ASN A 67 0.30 11.81 -2.37
C ASN A 67 1.19 10.69 -1.84
N ARG A 68 0.58 9.65 -1.26
CA ARG A 68 1.30 8.46 -0.84
C ARG A 68 1.44 7.61 -2.07
N PHE A 69 2.67 7.27 -2.42
CA PHE A 69 2.94 6.43 -3.57
C PHE A 69 3.96 5.36 -3.23
N MET A 70 3.94 4.31 -4.02
CA MET A 70 4.85 3.18 -3.89
C MET A 70 5.28 2.70 -5.28
N LEU A 71 6.58 2.44 -5.42
CA LEU A 71 7.21 1.95 -6.64
C LEU A 71 7.63 0.49 -6.44
N GLY A 72 7.09 -0.41 -7.24
CA GLY A 72 7.40 -1.85 -7.19
C GLY A 72 8.50 -2.24 -8.17
N VAL A 73 9.44 -3.05 -7.71
CA VAL A 73 10.49 -3.66 -8.53
C VAL A 73 10.57 -5.16 -8.21
N GLN A 74 10.30 -6.00 -9.20
CA GLN A 74 10.45 -7.44 -9.10
C GLN A 74 11.91 -7.85 -9.07
N ARG A 75 12.18 -9.01 -8.46
CA ARG A 75 13.54 -9.52 -8.23
C ARG A 75 14.39 -9.60 -9.50
N GLU A 76 13.79 -9.94 -10.63
CA GLU A 76 14.48 -10.01 -11.93
C GLU A 76 15.03 -8.66 -12.41
N HIS A 77 14.46 -7.55 -11.93
CA HIS A 77 14.88 -6.18 -12.25
C HIS A 77 15.79 -5.55 -11.19
N TRP A 78 16.02 -6.19 -10.04
CA TRP A 78 16.88 -5.63 -8.99
C TRP A 78 18.32 -5.36 -9.42
N ARG A 79 18.83 -6.08 -10.43
CA ARG A 79 20.16 -5.84 -11.01
C ARG A 79 20.33 -4.44 -11.62
N GLN A 80 19.23 -3.75 -11.90
CA GLN A 80 19.22 -2.37 -12.38
C GLN A 80 19.33 -1.35 -11.24
N LEU A 81 19.05 -1.80 -10.00
CA LEU A 81 19.21 -0.98 -8.81
C LEU A 81 20.67 -1.03 -8.37
N ASP A 82 21.24 0.14 -8.10
CA ASP A 82 22.53 0.23 -7.45
C ASP A 82 22.35 0.05 -5.93
N VAL A 83 22.19 -1.22 -5.54
CA VAL A 83 21.95 -1.61 -4.14
C VAL A 83 23.05 -1.09 -3.21
N ALA A 84 24.28 -0.93 -3.71
CA ALA A 84 25.39 -0.42 -2.91
C ALA A 84 25.20 1.06 -2.50
N THR A 85 24.50 1.86 -3.31
CA THR A 85 24.30 3.29 -3.05
C THR A 85 22.89 3.63 -2.57
N LEU A 86 21.92 2.70 -2.65
CA LEU A 86 20.53 2.91 -2.22
C LEU A 86 20.40 3.44 -0.79
N SER A 87 21.17 2.88 0.15
CA SER A 87 21.10 3.31 1.56
C SER A 87 21.47 4.77 1.73
N GLN A 88 22.51 5.24 1.03
CA GLN A 88 22.92 6.63 1.04
C GLN A 88 21.93 7.51 0.27
N ALA A 89 21.50 7.06 -0.92
CA ALA A 89 20.60 7.80 -1.78
C ALA A 89 19.26 8.08 -1.10
N LEU A 90 18.73 7.13 -0.32
CA LEU A 90 17.46 7.27 0.40
C LEU A 90 17.62 7.56 1.91
N ALA A 91 18.84 7.86 2.36
CA ALA A 91 19.14 8.14 3.76
C ALA A 91 18.63 7.06 4.73
N ILE A 92 18.78 5.80 4.34
CA ILE A 92 18.39 4.63 5.14
C ILE A 92 19.38 4.48 6.30
N PRO A 93 18.92 4.34 7.55
CA PRO A 93 19.79 4.07 8.68
C PRO A 93 20.55 2.74 8.47
N GLN A 94 21.86 2.73 8.68
CA GLN A 94 22.70 1.55 8.40
C GLN A 94 22.20 0.27 9.10
N PRO A 95 21.79 0.28 10.39
CA PRO A 95 21.25 -0.91 11.04
C PRO A 95 19.99 -1.45 10.35
N LEU A 96 19.13 -0.56 9.86
CA LEU A 96 17.91 -0.90 9.14
C LEU A 96 18.25 -1.49 7.77
N TRP A 97 19.22 -0.91 7.06
CA TRP A 97 19.68 -1.39 5.77
C TRP A 97 20.26 -2.81 5.83
N MET A 98 21.02 -3.14 6.88
CA MET A 98 21.52 -4.50 7.08
C MET A 98 20.39 -5.52 7.21
N ARG A 99 19.29 -5.17 7.88
CA ARG A 99 18.10 -6.03 7.98
C ARG A 99 17.41 -6.19 6.63
N VAL A 100 17.25 -5.08 5.88
CA VAL A 100 16.71 -5.12 4.51
C VAL A 100 17.53 -6.10 3.65
N LEU A 101 18.86 -5.97 3.63
CA LEU A 101 19.74 -6.85 2.86
C LEU A 101 19.61 -8.33 3.25
N GLN A 102 19.46 -8.62 4.55
CA GLN A 102 19.26 -9.98 5.04
C GLN A 102 17.94 -10.57 4.52
N ASP A 103 16.84 -9.82 4.64
CA ASP A 103 15.51 -10.30 4.27
C ASP A 103 15.27 -10.29 2.75
N MET A 104 16.03 -9.48 1.99
CA MET A 104 15.99 -9.44 0.52
C MET A 104 16.26 -10.80 -0.12
N GLU A 105 17.05 -11.67 0.52
CA GLU A 105 17.34 -13.02 0.01
C GLU A 105 16.05 -13.84 -0.21
N HIS A 106 15.05 -13.63 0.63
CA HIS A 106 13.77 -14.35 0.60
C HIS A 106 12.68 -13.63 -0.19
N ALA A 107 12.89 -12.38 -0.57
CA ALA A 107 11.88 -11.56 -1.23
C ALA A 107 11.82 -11.82 -2.75
N ARG A 108 10.61 -11.80 -3.30
CA ARG A 108 10.34 -11.84 -4.76
C ARG A 108 10.19 -10.45 -5.36
N ALA A 109 9.86 -9.44 -4.55
CA ALA A 109 9.71 -8.06 -4.97
C ALA A 109 10.10 -7.10 -3.83
N MET A 110 10.55 -5.91 -4.22
CA MET A 110 10.76 -4.78 -3.32
C MET A 110 9.85 -3.65 -3.73
N PHE A 111 9.35 -2.92 -2.73
CA PHE A 111 8.59 -1.72 -2.98
C PHE A 111 9.12 -0.54 -2.18
N PHE A 112 9.29 0.60 -2.84
CA PHE A 112 9.80 1.82 -2.24
C PHE A 112 8.66 2.81 -2.14
N ALA A 113 8.30 3.22 -0.92
CA ALA A 113 7.17 4.09 -0.71
C ALA A 113 7.57 5.39 -0.03
N TYR A 114 6.83 6.43 -0.36
CA TYR A 114 6.87 7.73 0.31
C TYR A 114 5.50 8.05 0.90
N GLU A 115 5.50 8.54 2.13
CA GLU A 115 4.35 9.12 2.80
C GLU A 115 4.71 10.52 3.27
N PRO A 116 4.04 11.58 2.79
CA PRO A 116 4.31 12.93 3.25
C PRO A 116 3.83 13.15 4.69
N ASP A 117 4.51 14.05 5.38
CA ASP A 117 4.14 14.64 6.66
C ASP A 117 4.52 16.13 6.66
N ASP A 118 4.44 16.80 7.82
CA ASP A 118 4.77 18.24 7.97
C ASP A 118 6.25 18.58 7.71
N GLY A 119 7.10 17.60 7.37
CA GLY A 119 8.51 17.81 7.04
C GLY A 119 8.99 16.90 5.92
N ALA A 120 9.92 16.01 6.26
CA ALA A 120 10.61 15.17 5.29
C ALA A 120 9.81 13.94 4.84
N GLY A 121 8.65 13.71 5.43
CA GLY A 121 7.88 12.48 5.27
C GLY A 121 8.54 11.27 5.92
N THR A 122 7.96 10.12 5.60
CA THR A 122 8.46 8.81 5.96
C THR A 122 8.73 8.02 4.69
N TYR A 123 9.91 7.44 4.58
CA TYR A 123 10.20 6.43 3.57
C TYR A 123 9.94 5.03 4.09
N ARG A 124 9.62 4.13 3.15
CA ARG A 124 9.46 2.71 3.43
C ARG A 124 10.08 1.85 2.35
N ILE A 125 10.62 0.72 2.76
CA ILE A 125 10.89 -0.42 1.88
C ILE A 125 9.98 -1.55 2.33
N TYR A 126 9.22 -2.11 1.40
CA TYR A 126 8.50 -3.36 1.61
C TYR A 126 9.22 -4.48 0.88
N LEU A 127 9.47 -5.58 1.58
CA LEU A 127 9.95 -6.82 1.01
C LEU A 127 8.78 -7.81 0.99
N GLU A 128 8.43 -8.31 -0.20
CA GLU A 128 7.37 -9.29 -0.35
C GLU A 128 7.97 -10.68 -0.60
N PHE A 129 7.65 -11.64 0.26
CA PHE A 129 8.09 -13.04 0.17
C PHE A 129 7.11 -13.90 -0.64
N MET A 130 5.81 -13.66 -0.43
CA MET A 130 4.67 -14.40 -1.00
C MET A 130 4.67 -15.92 -0.75
N PRO A 131 3.80 -16.45 0.13
CA PRO A 131 3.67 -17.89 0.31
C PRO A 131 3.06 -18.56 -0.93
N THR A 132 3.39 -19.84 -1.14
CA THR A 132 2.69 -20.65 -2.16
C THR A 132 1.23 -20.88 -1.75
N PRO A 133 0.29 -20.97 -2.71
CA PRO A 133 -1.11 -21.26 -2.39
C PRO A 133 -1.30 -22.57 -1.61
N GLU A 134 -0.49 -23.58 -1.88
CA GLU A 134 -0.51 -24.87 -1.17
C GLU A 134 -0.09 -24.72 0.29
N ALA A 135 1.03 -24.03 0.56
CA ALA A 135 1.51 -23.81 1.92
C ALA A 135 0.54 -22.93 2.70
N LEU A 136 0.00 -21.88 2.07
CA LEU A 136 -0.98 -21.00 2.70
C LEU A 136 -2.27 -21.75 3.07
N ARG A 137 -2.75 -22.64 2.19
CA ARG A 137 -3.87 -23.55 2.49
C ARG A 137 -3.59 -24.49 3.66
N GLN A 138 -2.39 -25.07 3.69
CA GLN A 138 -2.00 -26.04 4.72
C GLN A 138 -1.84 -25.39 6.11
N HIS A 139 -1.24 -24.21 6.17
CA HIS A 139 -0.88 -23.54 7.43
C HIS A 139 -1.91 -22.48 7.87
N GLY A 140 -2.82 -22.07 6.98
CA GLY A 140 -3.88 -21.10 7.24
C GLY A 140 -3.39 -19.64 7.29
N VAL A 141 -2.22 -19.38 7.86
CA VAL A 141 -1.60 -18.05 7.91
C VAL A 141 -0.10 -18.17 7.71
N LEU A 142 0.47 -17.36 6.84
CA LEU A 142 1.91 -17.34 6.58
C LEU A 142 2.45 -15.90 6.45
N PRO A 143 3.74 -15.67 6.72
CA PRO A 143 4.38 -14.39 6.42
C PRO A 143 4.21 -14.04 4.93
N LEU A 144 3.76 -12.81 4.67
CA LEU A 144 3.72 -12.23 3.32
C LEU A 144 4.96 -11.39 3.06
N GLY A 145 5.43 -10.66 4.06
CA GLY A 145 6.50 -9.69 3.89
C GLY A 145 6.72 -8.81 5.11
N CYS A 146 7.60 -7.84 4.96
CA CYS A 146 7.97 -6.87 5.98
C CYS A 146 8.14 -5.47 5.40
N GLY A 147 7.83 -4.45 6.19
CA GLY A 147 7.98 -3.04 5.85
C GLY A 147 8.93 -2.35 6.81
N TYR A 148 10.01 -1.79 6.29
CA TYR A 148 11.03 -1.04 7.04
C TYR A 148 10.77 0.45 6.85
N LYS A 149 10.57 1.19 7.93
CA LYS A 149 10.15 2.60 7.88
C LYS A 149 11.20 3.48 8.55
N TRP A 150 11.53 4.62 7.96
CA TRP A 150 12.45 5.59 8.56
C TRP A 150 12.12 7.03 8.15
N HIS A 151 12.61 7.97 8.96
CA HIS A 151 12.54 9.40 8.66
C HIS A 151 13.85 9.84 7.99
N PRO A 152 13.84 10.20 6.70
CA PRO A 152 15.07 10.39 5.95
C PRO A 152 15.87 11.64 6.38
N ALA A 153 15.21 12.69 6.88
CA ALA A 153 15.91 13.89 7.39
C ALA A 153 16.67 13.65 8.71
N THR A 154 16.19 12.72 9.55
CA THR A 154 16.83 12.44 10.86
C THR A 154 17.59 11.11 10.86
N GLN A 155 17.47 10.31 9.79
CA GLN A 155 18.00 8.95 9.70
C GLN A 155 17.63 8.09 10.92
N ARG A 156 16.42 8.28 11.44
CA ARG A 156 15.89 7.47 12.54
C ARG A 156 14.97 6.40 12.00
N GLU A 157 15.18 5.18 12.49
CA GLU A 157 14.21 4.10 12.31
C GLU A 157 12.87 4.51 12.94
N ALA A 158 11.80 4.35 12.18
CA ALA A 158 10.45 4.67 12.61
C ALA A 158 9.68 3.42 13.04
N ALA A 159 9.84 2.29 12.33
CA ALA A 159 9.51 0.93 12.80
C ALA A 159 9.81 -0.12 11.72
N ILE A 160 9.64 -1.38 12.11
CA ILE A 160 9.52 -2.53 11.21
C ILE A 160 8.15 -3.16 11.41
N THR A 161 7.42 -3.34 10.31
CA THR A 161 6.10 -3.98 10.28
C THR A 161 6.22 -5.35 9.65
N ALA A 162 5.65 -6.39 10.25
CA ALA A 162 5.45 -7.70 9.63
C ALA A 162 4.03 -7.80 9.07
N TYR A 163 3.90 -8.37 7.87
CA TYR A 163 2.62 -8.63 7.21
C TYR A 163 2.43 -10.14 7.10
N ARG A 164 1.27 -10.63 7.51
CA ARG A 164 0.87 -12.03 7.38
C ARG A 164 -0.33 -12.13 6.44
N MET A 165 -0.31 -13.09 5.54
CA MET A 165 -1.44 -13.41 4.68
C MET A 165 -2.24 -14.55 5.28
N ARG A 166 -3.56 -14.39 5.36
CA ARG A 166 -4.49 -15.42 5.82
C ARG A 166 -5.20 -16.08 4.64
N TYR A 167 -5.30 -17.41 4.70
CA TYR A 167 -6.17 -18.20 3.84
C TYR A 167 -7.61 -18.14 4.33
N LEU A 168 -8.52 -17.80 3.43
CA LEU A 168 -9.96 -17.81 3.65
C LEU A 168 -10.58 -18.59 2.50
N ALA A 169 -11.08 -19.79 2.79
CA ALA A 169 -11.39 -20.79 1.77
C ALA A 169 -12.59 -20.43 0.88
N ASP A 170 -13.49 -19.61 1.40
CA ASP A 170 -14.74 -19.24 0.76
C ASP A 170 -15.28 -17.92 1.35
N ARG A 171 -16.42 -17.48 0.81
CA ARG A 171 -17.13 -16.27 1.26
C ARG A 171 -17.49 -16.31 2.75
N ALA A 172 -17.95 -17.46 3.27
CA ALA A 172 -18.39 -17.55 4.65
C ALA A 172 -17.21 -17.41 5.62
N ALA A 173 -16.07 -18.03 5.32
CA ALA A 173 -14.84 -17.86 6.06
C ALA A 173 -14.33 -16.41 5.99
N PHE A 174 -14.42 -15.79 4.81
CA PHE A 174 -14.04 -14.38 4.64
C PHE A 174 -14.89 -13.44 5.49
N ASP A 175 -16.22 -13.55 5.39
CA ASP A 175 -17.15 -12.72 6.16
C ASP A 175 -16.99 -12.93 7.67
N ALA A 176 -16.86 -14.19 8.11
CA ALA A 176 -16.66 -14.52 9.52
C ALA A 176 -15.36 -13.94 10.09
N HIS A 177 -14.31 -13.83 9.26
CA HIS A 177 -13.03 -13.25 9.67
C HIS A 177 -13.04 -11.72 9.63
N LEU A 178 -13.68 -11.12 8.63
CA LEU A 178 -13.74 -9.67 8.44
C LEU A 178 -14.70 -8.99 9.44
N ALA A 179 -15.87 -9.58 9.68
CA ALA A 179 -16.91 -8.99 10.53
C ALA A 179 -16.42 -8.50 11.91
N PRO A 180 -15.66 -9.27 12.72
CA PRO A 180 -15.17 -8.78 14.00
C PRO A 180 -14.21 -7.59 13.87
N ARG A 181 -13.48 -7.47 12.75
CA ARG A 181 -12.53 -6.37 12.51
C ARG A 181 -13.25 -5.09 12.14
N LEU A 182 -14.31 -5.20 11.34
CA LEU A 182 -15.21 -4.08 11.07
C LEU A 182 -15.96 -3.65 12.33
N ALA A 183 -16.39 -4.60 13.16
CA ALA A 183 -17.10 -4.31 14.41
C ALA A 183 -16.24 -3.52 15.43
N GLN A 184 -14.91 -3.67 15.37
CA GLN A 184 -13.95 -2.92 16.20
C GLN A 184 -13.87 -1.42 15.81
N LEU A 185 -14.31 -1.04 14.61
CA LEU A 185 -14.25 0.33 14.12
C LEU A 185 -15.35 1.20 14.77
N ALA A 186 -15.00 1.97 15.80
CA ALA A 186 -15.86 2.85 16.58
C ALA A 186 -16.53 3.95 15.74
N ASN A 187 -15.87 4.50 14.72
CA ASN A 187 -16.48 5.45 13.80
C ASN A 187 -17.47 4.73 12.86
N PRO A 188 -18.79 5.01 12.96
CA PRO A 188 -19.80 4.30 12.17
C PRO A 188 -19.71 4.62 10.67
N VAL A 189 -19.28 5.83 10.29
CA VAL A 189 -19.12 6.22 8.88
C VAL A 189 -17.94 5.48 8.27
N LEU A 190 -16.79 5.44 8.96
CA LEU A 190 -15.62 4.66 8.55
C LEU A 190 -15.99 3.20 8.32
N ARG A 191 -16.67 2.59 9.29
CA ARG A 191 -17.15 1.21 9.20
C ARG A 191 -18.04 0.98 7.97
N GLN A 192 -19.05 1.83 7.77
CA GLN A 192 -19.98 1.73 6.63
C GLN A 192 -19.27 1.88 5.28
N VAL A 193 -18.28 2.78 5.19
CA VAL A 193 -17.49 2.98 3.97
C VAL A 193 -16.63 1.75 3.68
N ALA A 194 -15.95 1.19 4.69
CA ALA A 194 -15.19 -0.05 4.55
C ALA A 194 -16.09 -1.23 4.13
N GLU A 195 -17.24 -1.40 4.80
CA GLU A 195 -18.25 -2.42 4.48
C GLU A 195 -18.72 -2.32 3.03
N ARG A 196 -19.05 -1.11 2.57
CA ARG A 196 -19.52 -0.87 1.20
C ARG A 196 -18.47 -1.18 0.14
N ILE A 197 -17.22 -0.74 0.34
CA ILE A 197 -16.12 -1.05 -0.59
C ILE A 197 -15.92 -2.56 -0.69
N VAL A 198 -15.85 -3.27 0.45
CA VAL A 198 -15.67 -4.73 0.44
C VAL A 198 -16.88 -5.44 -0.18
N ALA A 199 -18.10 -5.02 0.16
CA ALA A 199 -19.31 -5.60 -0.41
C ALA A 199 -19.30 -5.49 -1.94
N GLN A 200 -18.96 -4.31 -2.48
CA GLN A 200 -18.87 -4.10 -3.92
C GLN A 200 -17.80 -4.96 -4.58
N ALA A 201 -16.66 -5.16 -3.91
CA ALA A 201 -15.61 -6.06 -4.39
C ALA A 201 -16.13 -7.51 -4.48
N CYS A 202 -16.81 -7.98 -3.43
CA CYS A 202 -17.35 -9.33 -3.36
C CYS A 202 -18.53 -9.58 -4.32
N GLU A 203 -19.19 -8.52 -4.83
CA GLU A 203 -20.19 -8.65 -5.90
C GLU A 203 -19.55 -8.94 -7.26
N GLN A 204 -18.31 -8.52 -7.48
CA GLN A 204 -17.62 -8.65 -8.76
C GLN A 204 -16.65 -9.84 -8.82
N ALA A 205 -16.12 -10.27 -7.68
CA ALA A 205 -15.11 -11.32 -7.60
C ALA A 205 -15.30 -12.22 -6.39
N ASP A 206 -14.78 -13.45 -6.50
CA ASP A 206 -14.79 -14.41 -5.40
C ASP A 206 -13.78 -14.00 -4.31
N PRO A 207 -14.23 -13.72 -3.07
CA PRO A 207 -13.32 -13.34 -1.99
C PRO A 207 -12.34 -14.44 -1.57
N ALA A 208 -12.53 -15.70 -1.98
CA ALA A 208 -11.49 -16.73 -1.85
C ALA A 208 -10.22 -16.38 -2.65
N GLY A 209 -10.33 -15.51 -3.65
CA GLY A 209 -9.21 -14.97 -4.42
C GLY A 209 -8.56 -13.73 -3.82
N PHE A 210 -9.17 -13.09 -2.81
CA PHE A 210 -8.64 -11.88 -2.19
C PHE A 210 -7.41 -12.18 -1.32
N MET A 211 -6.58 -11.16 -1.11
CA MET A 211 -5.54 -11.23 -0.09
C MET A 211 -6.03 -10.55 1.18
N PHE A 212 -6.20 -11.33 2.25
CA PHE A 212 -6.47 -10.77 3.58
C PHE A 212 -5.17 -10.70 4.37
N LEU A 213 -4.74 -9.50 4.70
CA LEU A 213 -3.48 -9.23 5.38
C LEU A 213 -3.73 -8.81 6.82
N GLU A 214 -3.02 -9.47 7.72
CA GLU A 214 -2.93 -9.10 9.13
C GLU A 214 -1.60 -8.38 9.35
N VAL A 215 -1.66 -7.26 10.04
CA VAL A 215 -0.48 -6.44 10.32
C VAL A 215 -0.05 -6.65 11.76
N ASP A 216 1.23 -6.99 11.93
CA ASP A 216 1.87 -7.10 13.23
C ASP A 216 3.05 -6.11 13.27
N GLU A 217 3.09 -5.28 14.30
CA GLU A 217 4.16 -4.32 14.50
C GLU A 217 4.54 -4.33 15.97
N ALA A 218 5.66 -4.99 16.25
CA ALA A 218 6.12 -5.28 17.60
C ALA A 218 6.14 -4.03 18.47
N ASP A 219 5.74 -4.18 19.73
CA ASP A 219 5.72 -3.13 20.75
C ASP A 219 4.81 -1.94 20.42
N THR A 220 3.85 -2.10 19.51
CA THR A 220 2.84 -1.08 19.20
C THR A 220 1.42 -1.55 19.50
N ARG A 221 0.49 -0.59 19.58
CA ARG A 221 -0.95 -0.86 19.69
C ARG A 221 -1.64 -1.03 18.33
N ARG A 222 -0.85 -1.13 17.25
CA ARG A 222 -1.40 -1.19 15.89
C ARG A 222 -2.15 -2.50 15.72
N ASP A 223 -3.44 -2.39 15.41
CA ASP A 223 -4.30 -3.51 15.02
C ASP A 223 -5.05 -3.08 13.77
N SER A 224 -4.60 -3.58 12.61
CA SER A 224 -5.15 -3.19 11.32
C SER A 224 -5.11 -4.37 10.36
N PHE A 225 -6.05 -4.37 9.43
CA PHE A 225 -6.11 -5.34 8.34
C PHE A 225 -6.03 -4.63 6.99
N THR A 226 -5.64 -5.37 5.97
CA THR A 226 -5.70 -4.94 4.57
C THR A 226 -6.40 -6.02 3.75
N VAL A 227 -7.26 -5.62 2.82
CA VAL A 227 -7.87 -6.51 1.84
C VAL A 227 -7.52 -6.04 0.44
N THR A 228 -6.83 -6.89 -0.33
CA THR A 228 -6.59 -6.66 -1.76
C THR A 228 -7.63 -7.40 -2.60
N PHE A 229 -8.38 -6.66 -3.42
CA PHE A 229 -9.55 -7.11 -4.17
C PHE A 229 -9.18 -7.70 -5.54
N ARG A 230 -8.52 -8.86 -5.54
CA ARG A 230 -8.10 -9.48 -6.81
C ARG A 230 -9.31 -9.83 -7.68
N GLY A 231 -9.30 -9.33 -8.91
CA GLY A 231 -10.34 -9.62 -9.91
C GLY A 231 -11.58 -8.73 -9.82
N ALA A 232 -11.62 -7.75 -8.91
CA ALA A 232 -12.67 -6.73 -8.88
C ALA A 232 -12.18 -5.43 -9.54
N ASP A 233 -13.03 -4.81 -10.35
CA ASP A 233 -12.81 -3.48 -10.91
C ASP A 233 -13.70 -2.48 -10.16
N LEU A 234 -13.07 -1.66 -9.32
CA LEU A 234 -13.77 -0.73 -8.44
C LEU A 234 -13.42 0.71 -8.83
N PRO A 235 -14.05 1.30 -9.87
CA PRO A 235 -13.75 2.65 -10.30
C PRO A 235 -13.76 3.64 -9.13
N LEU A 236 -12.63 4.31 -8.88
CA LEU A 236 -12.45 5.23 -7.76
C LEU A 236 -13.57 6.27 -7.68
N ARG A 237 -13.97 6.78 -8.85
CA ARG A 237 -15.08 7.74 -9.02
C ARG A 237 -16.38 7.32 -8.33
N ALA A 238 -16.68 6.01 -8.30
CA ALA A 238 -17.91 5.47 -7.72
C ALA A 238 -17.92 5.57 -6.19
N PHE A 239 -16.74 5.69 -5.58
CA PHE A 239 -16.56 5.75 -4.12
C PHE A 239 -16.24 7.15 -3.62
N ILE A 240 -15.98 8.13 -4.50
CA ILE A 240 -15.73 9.53 -4.08
C ILE A 240 -16.81 10.05 -3.11
N PRO A 241 -18.12 9.89 -3.34
CA PRO A 241 -19.13 10.35 -2.39
C PRO A 241 -19.02 9.72 -0.99
N ASP A 242 -18.61 8.46 -0.92
CA ASP A 242 -18.40 7.75 0.34
C ASP A 242 -17.12 8.23 1.05
N LEU A 243 -16.05 8.50 0.29
CA LEU A 243 -14.79 9.06 0.82
C LEU A 243 -14.96 10.50 1.31
N LEU A 244 -15.81 11.31 0.68
CA LEU A 244 -16.17 12.64 1.19
C LEU A 244 -16.97 12.56 2.48
N ARG A 245 -17.94 11.62 2.56
CA ARG A 245 -18.69 11.38 3.79
C ARG A 245 -17.77 10.96 4.93
N LEU A 246 -16.79 10.11 4.64
CA LEU A 246 -15.76 9.71 5.59
C LEU A 246 -14.96 10.92 6.08
N ALA A 247 -14.47 11.75 5.16
CA ALA A 247 -13.73 12.96 5.50
C ALA A 247 -14.52 13.91 6.40
N ALA A 248 -15.80 14.17 6.06
CA ALA A 248 -16.69 14.99 6.88
C ALA A 248 -16.87 14.40 8.30
N SER A 249 -16.97 13.07 8.43
CA SER A 249 -17.07 12.40 9.74
C SER A 249 -15.83 12.57 10.62
N MET A 250 -14.69 12.91 10.02
CA MET A 250 -13.41 13.14 10.67
C MET A 250 -13.04 14.63 10.75
N ALA A 251 -13.96 15.53 10.38
CA ALA A 251 -13.72 16.97 10.27
C ALA A 251 -12.56 17.34 9.30
N LEU A 252 -12.33 16.52 8.28
CA LEU A 252 -11.38 16.78 7.20
C LEU A 252 -12.04 17.61 6.09
N ALA A 253 -11.27 18.46 5.42
CA ALA A 253 -11.80 19.31 4.37
C ALA A 253 -12.09 18.51 3.09
N GLU A 254 -13.35 18.52 2.64
CA GLU A 254 -13.76 17.84 1.40
C GLU A 254 -12.96 18.31 0.17
N SER A 255 -12.62 19.60 0.13
CA SER A 255 -11.79 20.17 -0.94
C SER A 255 -10.40 19.56 -1.03
N GLU A 256 -9.81 19.14 0.10
CA GLU A 256 -8.51 18.47 0.10
C GLU A 256 -8.63 17.07 -0.49
N VAL A 257 -9.66 16.32 -0.10
CA VAL A 257 -9.95 14.99 -0.66
C VAL A 257 -10.13 15.06 -2.18
N LEU A 258 -10.97 15.97 -2.65
CA LEU A 258 -11.18 16.19 -4.09
C LEU A 258 -9.90 16.63 -4.80
N GLY A 259 -9.10 17.47 -4.16
CA GLY A 259 -7.80 17.92 -4.68
C GLY A 259 -6.82 16.78 -4.94
N PHE A 260 -6.92 15.68 -4.19
CA PHE A 260 -6.15 14.46 -4.45
C PHE A 260 -6.82 13.53 -5.46
N LEU A 261 -8.11 13.24 -5.32
CA LEU A 261 -8.78 12.20 -6.11
C LEU A 261 -9.07 12.60 -7.56
N LEU A 262 -9.49 13.86 -7.81
CA LEU A 262 -9.93 14.26 -9.15
C LEU A 262 -8.81 14.28 -10.20
N PRO A 263 -7.60 14.79 -9.91
CA PRO A 263 -6.51 14.79 -10.89
C PRO A 263 -6.01 13.38 -11.22
N ASP A 264 -6.29 12.44 -10.33
CA ASP A 264 -5.87 11.06 -10.47
C ASP A 264 -6.82 10.27 -11.37
N GLU A 265 -8.07 10.69 -11.61
CA GLU A 265 -9.01 9.94 -12.46
C GLU A 265 -8.61 9.82 -13.95
N PRO A 266 -8.96 8.69 -14.63
CA PRO A 266 -9.68 7.53 -14.11
C PRO A 266 -8.75 6.48 -13.49
N ARG A 267 -9.15 5.90 -12.34
CA ARG A 267 -8.41 4.85 -11.61
C ARG A 267 -9.37 3.88 -10.93
N SER A 268 -8.86 2.73 -10.50
CA SER A 268 -9.64 1.74 -9.76
C SER A 268 -9.05 1.47 -8.37
N LEU A 269 -9.93 1.38 -7.37
CA LEU A 269 -9.55 0.87 -6.06
C LEU A 269 -9.20 -0.61 -6.20
N TYR A 270 -8.04 -1.02 -5.73
CA TYR A 270 -7.66 -2.44 -5.74
C TYR A 270 -7.36 -2.97 -4.33
N SER A 271 -7.25 -2.10 -3.32
CA SER A 271 -7.06 -2.50 -1.93
C SER A 271 -7.60 -1.48 -0.93
N LEU A 272 -7.92 -1.96 0.28
CA LEU A 272 -8.30 -1.15 1.44
C LEU A 272 -7.47 -1.59 2.65
N ALA A 273 -7.12 -0.68 3.53
CA ALA A 273 -6.67 -1.00 4.89
C ALA A 273 -7.47 -0.23 5.92
N ALA A 274 -7.82 -0.85 7.04
CA ALA A 274 -8.54 -0.20 8.13
C ALA A 274 -8.15 -0.79 9.50
N GLY A 275 -8.40 -0.03 10.55
CA GLY A 275 -8.13 -0.43 11.93
C GLY A 275 -7.59 0.73 12.76
N ALA A 276 -6.90 0.41 13.85
CA ALA A 276 -6.24 1.38 14.72
C ALA A 276 -4.76 1.55 14.37
N ALA A 277 -4.31 2.79 14.24
CA ALA A 277 -2.90 3.13 14.10
C ALA A 277 -2.18 3.15 15.47
N ARG A 278 -0.87 3.42 15.46
CA ARG A 278 -0.03 3.42 16.68
C ARG A 278 -0.46 4.45 17.73
N ASP A 279 -0.99 5.57 17.25
CA ASP A 279 -1.54 6.65 18.07
C ASP A 279 -2.89 6.28 18.69
N GLY A 280 -3.43 5.10 18.35
CA GLY A 280 -4.74 4.61 18.80
C GLY A 280 -5.91 5.18 18.00
N HIS A 281 -5.66 6.04 17.02
CA HIS A 281 -6.72 6.57 16.16
C HIS A 281 -7.07 5.59 15.05
N GLU A 282 -8.35 5.51 14.76
CA GLU A 282 -8.84 4.74 13.63
C GLU A 282 -8.44 5.39 12.32
N PHE A 283 -8.18 4.54 11.33
CA PHE A 283 -7.91 5.00 10.00
C PHE A 283 -8.57 4.10 8.96
N LEU A 284 -8.76 4.66 7.78
CA LEU A 284 -9.03 3.93 6.55
C LEU A 284 -8.05 4.43 5.50
N THR A 285 -7.42 3.50 4.80
CA THR A 285 -6.58 3.77 3.63
C THR A 285 -7.21 3.12 2.42
N VAL A 286 -7.41 3.88 1.36
CA VAL A 286 -7.72 3.33 0.04
C VAL A 286 -6.46 3.31 -0.80
N TYR A 287 -6.32 2.27 -1.61
CA TYR A 287 -5.24 2.11 -2.56
C TYR A 287 -5.80 1.95 -3.96
N TYR A 288 -5.19 2.62 -4.92
CA TYR A 288 -5.66 2.69 -6.29
C TYR A 288 -4.50 2.69 -7.29
N ASP A 289 -4.78 2.19 -8.49
CA ASP A 289 -3.85 2.01 -9.61
C ASP A 289 -3.91 3.11 -10.65
#